data_AF-A0A7T5CJK0-F1
#
_entry.id   AF-A0A7T5CJK0-F1
#
_cell.length_a   1.000
_cell.length_b   1.000
_cell.length_c   1.000
_cell.angle_alpha   90.00
_cell.angle_beta   90.00
_cell.angle_gamma   90.00
#
_symmetry.space_group_name_H-M   'P 1'
#
loop_
_entity.id
_entity.type
_entity.pdbx_description
1 polymer ?
#
loop_
_entity_poly.entity_id
_entity_poly.type
_entity_poly.pdbx_seq_one_letter_code
_entity_poly.pdbx_strand_id
1 'polypeptide(L)'
;MSYQQFPSNGSEFVRVGRGNPCPICGKPDWCSVSSDGQVCICMRVSEGCVLETRNNGFLHKLTSGTDTDTTSFVPPVVMRKAVEPEIHSNEWRSFSQLYHLKAKEIGLYKLSDNLGVSVRSLEQLEAGWNNKQAAWTFPMMRDSSAYSGIRLRNDHGKKWAIKGSKQGLFIPKQLRSPAEPVQTLLIAEGPTDTAALLDLGAAAIGRPSCSGGTAQLLAYVQQLKPAQLVIASDHDKPGQQGAAALAKQLASHGYATLVVTPPAAHKDMRAWLRVGATANDLANLISAKPSHSVAVELGGAA
;
A
#
# COMPACT_ATOMS: atom_id res chain seq x y z
N MET A 1 -37.07 9.37 -2.29
CA MET A 1 -36.63 10.17 -1.13
C MET A 1 -35.44 11.00 -1.58
N SER A 2 -35.66 12.30 -1.80
CA SER A 2 -34.65 13.22 -2.30
C SER A 2 -33.60 13.48 -1.22
N TYR A 3 -32.37 13.07 -1.46
CA TYR A 3 -31.24 13.44 -0.62
C TYR A 3 -30.94 14.92 -0.83
N GLN A 4 -31.35 15.77 0.11
CA GLN A 4 -30.87 17.15 0.17
C GLN A 4 -29.40 17.12 0.63
N GLN A 5 -28.49 17.41 -0.28
CA GLN A 5 -27.12 17.80 0.08
C GLN A 5 -27.20 19.15 0.80
N PHE A 6 -26.88 19.16 2.09
CA PHE A 6 -26.57 20.40 2.78
C PHE A 6 -25.22 20.92 2.29
N PRO A 7 -25.06 22.25 2.11
CA PRO A 7 -23.79 22.84 1.73
C PRO A 7 -22.77 22.55 2.83
N SER A 8 -21.79 21.70 2.52
CA SER A 8 -20.61 21.55 3.35
C SER A 8 -19.83 22.85 3.28
N ASN A 9 -19.95 23.71 4.29
CA ASN A 9 -19.09 24.90 4.46
C ASN A 9 -17.64 24.53 4.78
N GLY A 10 -17.09 23.45 4.20
CA GLY A 10 -15.69 23.07 4.26
C GLY A 10 -15.12 22.77 5.65
N SER A 11 -15.94 22.73 6.71
CA SER A 11 -15.46 22.47 8.07
C SER A 11 -15.19 20.98 8.29
N GLU A 12 -13.97 20.67 8.76
CA GLU A 12 -13.53 19.31 9.07
C GLU A 12 -14.22 18.82 10.36
N PHE A 13 -14.59 17.55 10.44
CA PHE A 13 -15.16 16.97 11.67
C PHE A 13 -14.04 16.52 12.61
N VAL A 14 -14.09 16.99 13.85
CA VAL A 14 -13.16 16.63 14.93
C VAL A 14 -13.82 15.61 15.86
N ARG A 15 -13.05 14.64 16.34
CA ARG A 15 -13.51 13.64 17.31
C ARG A 15 -13.69 14.25 18.70
N VAL A 16 -14.77 13.88 19.39
CA VAL A 16 -14.95 14.22 20.82
C VAL A 16 -13.92 13.49 21.69
N GLY A 17 -13.69 13.98 22.91
CA GLY A 17 -12.73 13.43 23.84
C GLY A 17 -13.07 13.74 25.29
N ARG A 18 -12.25 13.29 26.26
CA ARG A 18 -12.47 13.56 27.70
C ARG A 18 -12.48 15.05 28.06
N GLY A 19 -11.64 15.85 27.39
CA GLY A 19 -11.58 17.30 27.62
C GLY A 19 -12.70 18.08 26.91
N ASN A 20 -13.35 17.48 25.90
CA ASN A 20 -14.39 18.09 25.08
C ASN A 20 -15.39 16.98 24.68
N PRO A 21 -16.32 16.59 25.59
CA PRO A 21 -17.28 15.52 25.33
C PRO A 21 -18.33 15.93 24.29
N CYS A 22 -19.08 14.95 23.79
CA CYS A 22 -20.18 15.23 22.87
C CYS A 22 -21.21 16.17 23.50
N PRO A 23 -21.58 17.29 22.85
CA PRO A 23 -22.57 18.23 23.40
C PRO A 23 -23.99 17.65 23.43
N ILE A 24 -24.26 16.54 22.71
CA ILE A 24 -25.58 15.90 22.66
C ILE A 24 -25.72 14.80 23.71
N CYS A 25 -24.71 13.92 23.87
CA CYS A 25 -24.80 12.76 24.79
C CYS A 25 -23.84 12.80 25.98
N GLY A 26 -22.98 13.81 26.08
CA GLY A 26 -21.99 13.95 27.16
C GLY A 26 -20.87 12.91 27.17
N LYS A 27 -20.81 12.00 26.19
CA LYS A 27 -19.79 10.93 26.14
C LYS A 27 -18.50 11.38 25.45
N PRO A 28 -17.33 10.87 25.88
CA PRO A 28 -16.02 11.31 25.38
C PRO A 28 -15.55 10.54 24.14
N ASP A 29 -16.42 9.76 23.51
CA ASP A 29 -16.06 8.88 22.40
C ASP A 29 -17.21 8.72 21.39
N TRP A 30 -16.89 8.12 20.24
CA TRP A 30 -17.79 7.75 19.13
C TRP A 30 -18.40 8.90 18.35
N CYS A 31 -18.64 10.05 18.95
CA CYS A 31 -19.22 11.23 18.29
C CYS A 31 -18.17 12.13 17.62
N SER A 32 -18.63 13.00 16.72
CA SER A 32 -17.80 14.04 16.10
C SER A 32 -18.53 15.39 16.14
N VAL A 33 -17.77 16.49 16.17
CA VAL A 33 -18.30 17.86 16.08
C VAL A 33 -17.55 18.56 14.95
N SER A 34 -18.24 19.38 14.15
CA SER A 34 -17.59 20.19 13.13
C SER A 34 -16.59 21.16 13.77
N SER A 35 -15.51 21.49 13.06
CA SER A 35 -14.45 22.36 13.59
C SER A 35 -14.93 23.77 13.94
N ASP A 36 -16.03 24.22 13.32
CA ASP A 36 -16.73 25.49 13.62
C ASP A 36 -17.71 25.40 14.80
N GLY A 37 -17.91 24.21 15.38
CA GLY A 37 -18.80 23.98 16.51
C GLY A 37 -20.30 24.08 16.21
N GLN A 38 -20.72 24.11 14.94
CA GLN A 38 -22.12 24.30 14.56
C GLN A 38 -22.91 22.99 14.41
N VAL A 39 -22.23 21.85 14.23
CA VAL A 39 -22.88 20.57 13.94
C VAL A 39 -22.22 19.46 14.76
N CYS A 40 -23.04 18.58 15.35
CA CYS A 40 -22.56 17.36 16.00
C CYS A 40 -23.16 16.12 15.34
N ILE A 41 -22.32 15.13 14.99
CA ILE A 41 -22.77 13.77 14.67
C ILE A 41 -22.67 12.95 15.97
N CYS A 42 -23.82 12.73 16.61
CA CYS A 42 -23.95 11.92 17.81
C CYS A 42 -24.23 10.47 17.43
N MET A 43 -23.50 9.51 18.01
CA MET A 43 -23.69 8.08 17.74
C MET A 43 -24.70 7.40 18.68
N ARG A 44 -25.37 8.16 19.55
CA ARG A 44 -26.17 7.61 20.66
C ARG A 44 -27.58 8.18 20.78
N VAL A 45 -27.78 9.45 20.42
CA VAL A 45 -29.05 10.16 20.62
C VAL A 45 -29.57 10.59 19.25
N SER A 46 -30.72 10.06 18.87
CA SER A 46 -31.43 10.38 17.62
C SER A 46 -32.43 11.53 17.80
N GLU A 47 -32.95 11.71 19.00
CA GLU A 47 -33.95 12.72 19.31
C GLU A 47 -33.42 14.13 19.03
N GLY A 48 -34.13 14.91 18.21
CA GLY A 48 -33.71 16.25 17.79
C GLY A 48 -32.74 16.29 16.60
N CYS A 49 -32.36 15.15 16.03
CA CYS A 49 -31.48 15.13 14.86
C CYS A 49 -32.19 15.61 13.59
N VAL A 50 -31.42 16.24 12.71
CA VAL A 50 -31.92 16.70 11.40
C VAL A 50 -31.66 15.69 10.28
N LEU A 51 -30.76 14.72 10.51
CA LEU A 51 -30.40 13.72 9.51
C LEU A 51 -29.71 12.50 10.14
N GLU A 52 -30.02 11.31 9.63
CA GLU A 52 -29.22 10.11 9.84
C GLU A 52 -28.10 10.00 8.81
N THR A 53 -26.86 9.84 9.28
CA THR A 53 -25.66 9.75 8.45
C THR A 53 -25.38 8.32 8.00
N ARG A 54 -24.59 8.14 6.93
CA ARG A 54 -24.25 6.82 6.36
C ARG A 54 -23.57 5.86 7.34
N ASN A 55 -22.97 6.37 8.41
CA ASN A 55 -22.34 5.57 9.45
C ASN A 55 -23.26 5.30 10.65
N ASN A 56 -24.59 5.41 10.48
CA ASN A 56 -25.60 5.24 11.53
C ASN A 56 -25.44 6.25 12.69
N GLY A 57 -24.99 7.45 12.38
CA GLY A 57 -24.92 8.57 13.32
C GLY A 57 -26.10 9.52 13.12
N PHE A 58 -26.38 10.33 14.13
CA PHE A 58 -27.46 11.30 14.14
C PHE A 58 -26.86 12.71 14.10
N LEU A 59 -27.12 13.47 13.03
CA LEU A 59 -26.60 14.81 12.83
C LEU A 59 -27.52 15.83 13.51
N HIS A 60 -26.96 16.63 14.41
CA HIS A 60 -27.62 17.68 15.18
C HIS A 60 -27.06 19.03 14.80
N LYS A 61 -27.94 20.03 14.64
CA LYS A 61 -27.52 21.44 14.55
C LYS A 61 -27.36 21.97 15.97
N LEU A 62 -26.21 22.57 16.26
CA LEU A 62 -25.93 23.21 17.54
C LEU A 62 -26.32 24.69 17.41
N THR A 63 -27.45 25.08 17.98
CA THR A 63 -27.90 26.48 18.00
C THR A 63 -27.14 27.24 19.07
N SER A 64 -26.68 28.44 18.72
CA SER A 64 -26.09 29.38 19.70
C SER A 64 -27.19 29.96 20.58
N GLY A 65 -27.43 29.34 21.73
CA GLY A 65 -28.08 29.94 22.90
C GLY A 65 -29.61 29.99 22.92
N THR A 66 -30.21 29.11 23.72
CA THR A 66 -31.22 29.46 24.73
C THR A 66 -31.20 28.39 25.82
N ASP A 67 -30.92 28.80 27.05
CA ASP A 67 -31.17 28.13 28.34
C ASP A 67 -31.52 26.64 28.34
N THR A 68 -30.51 25.79 28.41
CA THR A 68 -30.46 24.63 29.32
C THR A 68 -29.03 24.13 29.33
N ASP A 69 -28.31 24.32 30.44
CA ASP A 69 -27.18 23.54 30.99
C ASP A 69 -26.29 22.66 30.06
N THR A 70 -26.05 23.09 28.81
CA THR A 70 -25.17 22.39 27.87
C THR A 70 -23.81 23.02 27.95
N THR A 71 -22.87 22.26 28.52
CA THR A 71 -21.42 22.54 28.51
C THR A 71 -21.00 23.11 27.15
N SER A 72 -20.57 24.37 27.14
CA SER A 72 -20.08 25.05 25.95
C SER A 72 -18.91 24.26 25.37
N PHE A 73 -19.16 23.51 24.30
CA PHE A 73 -18.11 22.78 23.60
C PHE A 73 -17.17 23.80 22.97
N VAL A 74 -15.97 23.94 23.53
CA VAL A 74 -14.90 24.72 22.92
C VAL A 74 -14.18 23.75 21.98
N PRO A 75 -14.26 23.91 20.64
CA PRO A 75 -13.51 23.03 19.75
C PRO A 75 -12.03 23.09 20.15
N PRO A 76 -11.39 21.93 20.36
CA PRO A 76 -9.97 21.93 20.70
C PRO A 76 -9.24 22.68 19.59
N VAL A 77 -8.40 23.64 19.95
CA VAL A 77 -7.47 24.28 19.00
C VAL A 77 -6.75 23.13 18.32
N VAL A 78 -7.02 22.94 17.03
CA VAL A 78 -6.31 21.95 16.23
C VAL A 78 -4.89 22.47 16.15
N MET A 79 -4.04 22.08 17.10
CA MET A 79 -2.61 22.17 16.93
C MET A 79 -2.33 21.32 15.71
N ARG A 80 -2.19 21.97 14.54
CA ARG A 80 -1.68 21.31 13.35
C ARG A 80 -0.40 20.65 13.81
N LYS A 81 -0.37 19.32 13.84
CA LYS A 81 0.88 18.59 14.08
C LYS A 81 1.91 19.28 13.19
N ALA A 82 2.99 19.76 13.79
CA ALA A 82 4.11 20.28 13.03
C ALA A 82 4.39 19.26 11.93
N VAL A 83 4.21 19.68 10.66
CA VAL A 83 4.43 18.78 9.54
C VAL A 83 5.90 18.47 9.57
N GLU A 84 6.24 17.28 10.04
CA GLU A 84 7.62 16.80 10.02
C GLU A 84 8.07 16.90 8.55
N PRO A 85 9.21 17.57 8.26
CA PRO A 85 9.61 17.86 6.89
C PRO A 85 9.67 16.58 6.07
N GLU A 86 9.09 16.62 4.87
CA GLU A 86 9.08 15.46 3.98
C GLU A 86 10.52 15.13 3.55
N ILE A 87 10.96 13.91 3.84
CA ILE A 87 12.25 13.40 3.37
C ILE A 87 12.20 13.29 1.84
N HIS A 88 13.08 14.05 1.17
CA HIS A 88 13.14 14.10 -0.29
C HIS A 88 13.73 12.82 -0.90
N SER A 89 13.38 12.53 -2.15
CA SER A 89 13.86 11.34 -2.89
C SER A 89 15.39 11.17 -2.88
N ASN A 90 16.15 12.27 -3.00
CA ASN A 90 17.62 12.22 -3.00
C ASN A 90 18.18 11.78 -1.63
N GLU A 91 17.52 12.14 -0.54
CA GLU A 91 17.91 11.73 0.80
C GLU A 91 17.64 10.23 1.01
N TRP A 92 16.48 9.74 0.56
CA TRP A 92 16.20 8.31 0.53
C TRP A 92 17.21 7.52 -0.30
N ARG A 93 17.61 8.06 -1.46
CA ARG A 93 18.66 7.47 -2.31
C ARG A 93 19.97 7.35 -1.55
N SER A 94 20.41 8.41 -0.86
CA SER A 94 21.63 8.40 -0.05
C SER A 94 21.57 7.36 1.07
N PHE A 95 20.43 7.24 1.78
CA PHE A 95 20.25 6.18 2.77
C PHE A 95 20.31 4.78 2.15
N SER A 96 19.65 4.58 1.01
CA SER A 96 19.69 3.30 0.29
C SER A 96 21.10 2.90 -0.10
N GLN A 97 21.88 3.84 -0.66
CA GLN A 97 23.28 3.61 -1.05
C GLN A 97 24.16 3.28 0.17
N LEU A 98 24.03 4.05 1.25
CA LEU A 98 24.76 3.81 2.49
C LEU A 98 24.46 2.41 3.06
N TYR A 99 23.17 2.04 3.16
CA TYR A 99 22.78 0.74 3.68
C TYR A 99 23.21 -0.40 2.76
N HIS A 100 23.14 -0.21 1.44
CA HIS A 100 23.61 -1.21 0.49
C HIS A 100 25.12 -1.49 0.63
N LEU A 101 25.93 -0.43 0.77
CA LEU A 101 27.36 -0.58 1.07
C LEU A 101 27.59 -1.31 2.39
N LYS A 102 26.80 -0.99 3.43
CA LYS A 102 26.89 -1.67 4.73
C LYS A 102 26.51 -3.15 4.64
N ALA A 103 25.51 -3.52 3.84
CA ALA A 103 25.21 -4.94 3.61
C ALA A 103 26.37 -5.70 2.96
N LYS A 104 27.08 -5.07 2.01
CA LYS A 104 28.27 -5.68 1.40
C LYS A 104 29.39 -5.90 2.43
N GLU A 105 29.59 -4.93 3.32
CA GLU A 105 30.57 -5.02 4.43
C GLU A 105 30.22 -6.15 5.41
N ILE A 106 28.97 -6.26 5.86
CA ILE A 106 28.57 -7.27 6.85
C ILE A 106 28.31 -8.67 6.26
N GLY A 107 28.25 -8.77 4.93
CA GLY A 107 28.01 -10.00 4.19
C GLY A 107 26.54 -10.17 3.75
N LEU A 108 26.19 -9.64 2.58
CA LEU A 108 24.86 -9.79 1.97
C LEU A 108 24.48 -11.26 1.71
N TYR A 109 25.46 -12.15 1.58
CA TYR A 109 25.26 -13.61 1.47
C TYR A 109 24.48 -14.17 2.67
N LYS A 110 24.59 -13.59 3.87
CA LYS A 110 23.81 -14.03 5.04
C LYS A 110 22.30 -13.88 4.82
N LEU A 111 21.88 -12.78 4.19
CA LEU A 111 20.50 -12.56 3.80
C LEU A 111 20.09 -13.52 2.67
N SER A 112 20.99 -13.72 1.70
CA SER A 112 20.85 -14.67 0.60
C SER A 112 20.49 -16.07 1.13
N ASP A 113 21.30 -16.60 2.05
CA ASP A 113 21.15 -17.93 2.64
C ASP A 113 19.86 -18.03 3.47
N ASN A 114 19.56 -17.00 4.28
CA ASN A 114 18.35 -16.98 5.09
C ASN A 114 17.07 -17.02 4.23
N LEU A 115 17.05 -16.25 3.15
CA LEU A 115 15.89 -16.13 2.28
C LEU A 115 15.78 -17.28 1.28
N GLY A 116 16.91 -17.88 0.88
CA GLY A 116 16.99 -18.85 -0.21
C GLY A 116 16.85 -18.20 -1.59
N VAL A 117 17.47 -17.04 -1.77
CA VAL A 117 17.54 -16.29 -3.04
C VAL A 117 19.00 -15.93 -3.30
N SER A 118 19.36 -15.54 -4.52
CA SER A 118 20.73 -15.18 -4.89
C SER A 118 21.16 -13.81 -4.36
N VAL A 119 22.47 -13.63 -4.16
CA VAL A 119 23.05 -12.30 -3.86
C VAL A 119 22.73 -11.32 -4.99
N ARG A 120 22.74 -11.79 -6.24
CA ARG A 120 22.49 -10.97 -7.43
C ARG A 120 21.09 -10.35 -7.39
N SER A 121 20.04 -11.11 -7.06
CA SER A 121 18.68 -10.58 -6.99
C SER A 121 18.52 -9.57 -5.85
N LEU A 122 19.19 -9.80 -4.72
CA LEU A 122 19.26 -8.86 -3.60
C LEU A 122 20.00 -7.55 -3.97
N GLU A 123 21.09 -7.63 -4.73
CA GLU A 123 21.80 -6.44 -5.23
C GLU A 123 20.95 -5.63 -6.22
N GLN A 124 20.20 -6.32 -7.09
CA GLN A 124 19.26 -5.67 -8.01
C GLN A 124 18.18 -4.90 -7.25
N LEU A 125 17.72 -5.43 -6.11
CA LEU A 125 16.75 -4.77 -5.23
C LEU A 125 17.36 -3.79 -4.24
N GLU A 126 18.67 -3.54 -4.31
CA GLU A 126 19.39 -2.66 -3.37
C GLU A 126 19.19 -3.06 -1.91
N ALA A 127 19.16 -4.37 -1.65
CA ALA A 127 19.12 -4.88 -0.29
C ALA A 127 20.32 -4.32 0.50
N GLY A 128 20.04 -3.77 1.67
CA GLY A 128 21.01 -3.08 2.50
C GLY A 128 20.91 -3.48 3.97
N TRP A 129 21.75 -2.89 4.81
CA TRP A 129 21.77 -3.14 6.25
C TRP A 129 21.76 -1.83 7.03
N ASN A 130 20.83 -1.71 7.98
CA ASN A 130 20.72 -0.60 8.90
C ASN A 130 21.21 -1.02 10.30
N ASN A 131 22.41 -0.58 10.69
CA ASN A 131 23.02 -0.85 11.99
C ASN A 131 22.15 -0.39 13.18
N LYS A 132 21.53 0.80 13.07
CA LYS A 132 20.76 1.40 14.18
C LYS A 132 19.56 0.53 14.57
N GLN A 133 18.97 -0.16 13.61
CA GLN A 133 17.78 -0.98 13.83
C GLN A 133 18.06 -2.48 13.69
N ALA A 134 19.32 -2.87 13.48
CA ALA A 134 19.76 -4.25 13.24
C ALA A 134 18.83 -4.99 12.26
N ALA A 135 18.62 -4.40 11.08
CA ALA A 135 17.65 -4.90 10.11
C ALA A 135 18.09 -4.71 8.67
N TRP A 136 17.70 -5.67 7.83
CA TRP A 136 17.85 -5.60 6.38
C TRP A 136 16.90 -4.56 5.79
N THR A 137 17.37 -3.81 4.81
CA THR A 137 16.65 -2.70 4.17
C THR A 137 16.31 -3.04 2.73
N PHE A 138 15.14 -2.62 2.27
CA PHE A 138 14.75 -2.64 0.87
C PHE A 138 14.15 -1.28 0.50
N PRO A 139 14.78 -0.50 -0.41
CA PRO A 139 14.21 0.77 -0.84
C PRO A 139 12.89 0.57 -1.57
N MET A 140 11.94 1.45 -1.28
CA MET A 140 10.67 1.58 -1.99
C MET A 140 10.73 2.81 -2.88
N MET A 141 10.15 2.71 -4.07
CA MET A 141 10.14 3.76 -5.07
C MET A 141 8.72 4.19 -5.40
N ARG A 142 8.53 5.49 -5.61
CA ARG A 142 7.25 6.06 -6.05
C ARG A 142 6.96 5.69 -7.50
N ASP A 143 8.01 5.70 -8.31
CA ASP A 143 8.07 5.42 -9.75
C ASP A 143 9.48 4.89 -10.09
N SER A 144 9.87 4.82 -11.36
CA SER A 144 11.18 4.26 -11.75
C SER A 144 12.39 5.15 -11.39
N SER A 145 12.17 6.40 -10.99
CA SER A 145 13.18 7.46 -10.82
C SER A 145 13.31 7.99 -9.38
N ALA A 146 12.23 7.90 -8.60
CA ALA A 146 12.14 8.53 -7.28
C ALA A 146 11.93 7.53 -6.14
N TYR A 147 12.76 7.64 -5.11
CA TYR A 147 12.62 6.86 -3.88
C TYR A 147 11.54 7.48 -2.98
N SER A 148 10.77 6.63 -2.30
CA SER A 148 9.68 7.04 -1.41
C SER A 148 9.89 6.64 0.04
N GLY A 149 10.80 5.72 0.33
CA GLY A 149 11.03 5.21 1.67
C GLY A 149 11.88 3.94 1.69
N ILE A 150 12.05 3.37 2.88
CA ILE A 150 12.86 2.16 3.07
C ILE A 150 12.11 1.19 3.97
N ARG A 151 11.85 0.00 3.42
CA ARG A 151 11.29 -1.15 4.15
C ARG A 151 12.41 -1.81 4.96
N LEU A 152 12.10 -2.20 6.19
CA LEU A 152 12.97 -2.93 7.09
C LEU A 152 12.43 -4.34 7.33
N ARG A 153 13.34 -5.29 7.49
CA ARG A 153 13.07 -6.69 7.84
C ARG A 153 14.16 -7.22 8.77
N ASN A 154 13.76 -7.90 9.85
CA ASN A 154 14.72 -8.69 10.65
C ASN A 154 14.81 -10.15 10.16
N ASP A 155 15.74 -10.91 10.71
CA ASP A 155 15.96 -12.31 10.32
C ASP A 155 14.78 -13.24 10.66
N HIS A 156 13.93 -12.85 11.63
CA HIS A 156 12.67 -13.54 11.94
C HIS A 156 11.52 -13.17 10.98
N GLY A 157 11.76 -12.30 10.01
CA GLY A 157 10.79 -11.91 9.00
C GLY A 157 9.77 -10.86 9.42
N LYS A 158 9.91 -10.25 10.61
CA LYS A 158 9.12 -9.07 11.00
C LYS A 158 9.46 -7.91 10.06
N LYS A 159 8.43 -7.23 9.54
CA LYS A 159 8.56 -6.15 8.56
C LYS A 159 8.07 -4.82 9.15
N TRP A 160 8.80 -3.72 8.95
CA TRP A 160 8.38 -2.35 9.28
C TRP A 160 9.07 -1.36 8.34
N ALA A 161 9.00 -0.04 8.54
CA ALA A 161 9.67 0.93 7.67
C ALA A 161 10.39 2.02 8.49
N ILE A 162 11.38 2.69 7.87
CA ILE A 162 12.01 3.88 8.46
C ILE A 162 10.96 4.99 8.58
N LYS A 163 10.95 5.71 9.72
CA LYS A 163 10.04 6.84 9.96
C LYS A 163 10.10 7.84 8.79
N GLY A 164 8.94 8.30 8.33
CA GLY A 164 8.82 9.18 7.16
C GLY A 164 8.72 8.46 5.81
N SER A 165 8.94 7.14 5.76
CA SER A 165 8.76 6.35 4.54
C SER A 165 7.32 6.39 4.04
N LYS A 166 7.14 6.57 2.74
CA LYS A 166 5.88 6.40 2.01
C LYS A 166 5.89 5.07 1.26
N GLN A 167 4.71 4.46 1.12
CA GLN A 167 4.57 3.21 0.36
C GLN A 167 5.00 3.41 -1.09
N GLY A 168 5.70 2.42 -1.62
CA GLY A 168 6.21 2.41 -2.98
C GLY A 168 6.54 0.99 -3.44
N LEU A 169 6.94 0.86 -4.69
CA LEU A 169 7.31 -0.40 -5.33
C LEU A 169 8.76 -0.77 -5.04
N PHE A 170 9.05 -2.06 -5.00
CA PHE A 170 10.42 -2.59 -5.05
C PHE A 170 10.79 -2.81 -6.51
N ILE A 171 11.50 -1.85 -7.10
CA ILE A 171 11.88 -1.87 -8.52
C ILE A 171 13.37 -2.22 -8.64
N PRO A 172 13.71 -3.39 -9.23
CA PRO A 172 15.08 -3.79 -9.49
C PRO A 172 15.81 -2.75 -10.35
N LYS A 173 17.12 -2.53 -10.12
CA LYS A 173 17.94 -1.57 -10.87
C LYS A 173 17.77 -1.71 -12.38
N GLN A 174 17.83 -2.94 -12.89
CA GLN A 174 17.69 -3.23 -14.32
C GLN A 174 16.33 -2.83 -14.92
N LEU A 175 15.28 -2.69 -14.11
CA LEU A 175 13.93 -2.33 -14.57
C LEU A 175 13.60 -0.83 -14.37
N ARG A 176 14.53 -0.04 -13.80
CA ARG A 176 14.32 1.41 -13.66
C ARG A 176 14.48 2.16 -14.98
N SER A 177 15.37 1.65 -15.81
CA SER A 177 15.65 2.10 -17.17
C SER A 177 16.10 0.87 -17.98
N PRO A 178 15.16 0.01 -18.40
CA PRO A 178 15.50 -1.22 -19.11
C PRO A 178 16.13 -0.91 -20.46
N ALA A 179 17.12 -1.70 -20.87
CA ALA A 179 17.77 -1.55 -22.16
C ALA A 179 16.87 -2.00 -23.32
N GLU A 180 16.03 -3.01 -23.08
CA GLU A 180 15.13 -3.61 -24.05
C GLU A 180 13.67 -3.55 -23.56
N PRO A 181 12.68 -3.56 -24.47
CA PRO A 181 11.28 -3.67 -24.09
C PRO A 181 11.01 -4.88 -23.19
N VAL A 182 10.28 -4.65 -22.10
CA VAL A 182 9.89 -5.72 -21.18
C VAL A 182 8.66 -6.44 -21.74
N GLN A 183 8.83 -7.68 -22.19
CA GLN A 183 7.72 -8.47 -22.73
C GLN A 183 6.71 -8.85 -21.65
N THR A 184 7.17 -9.49 -20.57
CA THR A 184 6.32 -9.93 -19.47
C THR A 184 6.83 -9.34 -18.16
N LEU A 185 5.98 -8.60 -17.44
CA LEU A 185 6.28 -8.07 -16.12
C LEU A 185 5.51 -8.86 -15.05
N LEU A 186 6.24 -9.46 -14.11
CA LEU A 186 5.67 -10.10 -12.93
C LEU A 186 5.56 -9.13 -11.76
N ILE A 187 4.47 -9.25 -11.00
CA ILE A 187 4.16 -8.42 -9.84
C ILE A 187 4.01 -9.33 -8.62
N ALA A 188 4.97 -9.28 -7.70
CA ALA A 188 4.97 -10.05 -6.47
C ALA A 188 4.53 -9.22 -5.24
N GLU A 189 4.20 -9.90 -4.15
CA GLU A 189 4.01 -9.27 -2.85
C GLU A 189 5.32 -9.18 -2.06
N GLY A 190 5.93 -7.99 -2.07
CA GLY A 190 7.12 -7.68 -1.30
C GLY A 190 8.43 -8.00 -2.01
N PRO A 191 9.56 -7.61 -1.39
CA PRO A 191 10.86 -7.65 -2.05
C PRO A 191 11.44 -9.06 -2.12
N THR A 192 11.09 -9.95 -1.19
CA THR A 192 11.66 -11.31 -1.11
C THR A 192 11.13 -12.23 -2.19
N ASP A 193 9.84 -12.14 -2.50
CA ASP A 193 9.22 -12.88 -3.60
C ASP A 193 9.60 -12.27 -4.94
N THR A 194 9.81 -10.96 -4.99
CA THR A 194 10.44 -10.30 -6.15
C THR A 194 11.83 -10.86 -6.40
N ALA A 195 12.66 -10.98 -5.36
CA ALA A 195 14.00 -11.56 -5.48
C ALA A 195 13.95 -13.01 -6.01
N ALA A 196 13.01 -13.80 -5.52
CA ALA A 196 12.82 -15.17 -5.99
C ALA A 196 12.42 -15.24 -7.47
N LEU A 197 11.51 -14.36 -7.92
CA LEU A 197 11.13 -14.28 -9.34
C LEU A 197 12.28 -13.82 -10.24
N LEU A 198 13.15 -12.92 -9.75
CA LEU A 198 14.38 -12.54 -10.45
C LEU A 198 15.32 -13.74 -10.62
N ASP A 199 15.45 -14.58 -9.61
CA ASP A 199 16.28 -15.81 -9.69
C ASP A 199 15.69 -16.84 -10.65
N LEU A 200 14.37 -16.86 -10.81
CA LEU A 200 13.67 -17.64 -11.84
C LEU A 200 13.75 -16.99 -13.24
N GLY A 201 14.54 -15.93 -13.41
CA GLY A 201 14.81 -15.29 -14.70
C GLY A 201 13.73 -14.31 -15.18
N ALA A 202 12.75 -13.98 -14.34
CA ALA A 202 11.67 -13.07 -14.72
C ALA A 202 12.06 -11.60 -14.57
N ALA A 203 11.47 -10.73 -15.41
CA ALA A 203 11.35 -9.32 -15.08
C ALA A 203 10.25 -9.16 -14.01
N ALA A 204 10.62 -8.82 -12.78
CA ALA A 204 9.70 -8.76 -11.66
C ALA A 204 9.84 -7.49 -10.82
N ILE A 205 8.72 -7.00 -10.30
CA ILE A 205 8.67 -5.93 -9.28
C ILE A 205 7.84 -6.36 -8.08
N GLY A 206 8.08 -5.69 -6.94
CA GLY A 206 7.37 -5.98 -5.71
C GLY A 206 6.40 -4.88 -5.29
N ARG A 207 5.20 -5.26 -4.86
CA ARG A 207 4.27 -4.38 -4.14
C ARG A 207 4.60 -4.35 -2.64
N PRO A 208 4.26 -3.27 -1.92
CA PRO A 208 4.52 -3.18 -0.48
C PRO A 208 3.64 -4.11 0.38
N SER A 209 2.51 -4.56 -0.15
CA SER A 209 1.56 -5.52 0.44
C SER A 209 0.50 -5.93 -0.61
N CYS A 210 -0.32 -6.94 -0.31
CA CYS A 210 -1.45 -7.38 -1.13
C CYS A 210 -2.43 -6.25 -1.50
N SER A 211 -2.59 -5.28 -0.61
CA SER A 211 -3.52 -4.14 -0.71
C SER A 211 -2.85 -2.80 -1.03
N GLY A 212 -1.52 -2.75 -1.16
CA GLY A 212 -0.76 -1.50 -1.25
C GLY A 212 -0.12 -1.26 -2.63
N GLY A 213 0.17 0.01 -2.93
CA GLY A 213 1.02 0.37 -4.07
C GLY A 213 0.36 0.35 -5.45
N THR A 214 -0.98 0.24 -5.55
CA THR A 214 -1.69 0.17 -6.85
C THR A 214 -1.46 1.43 -7.69
N ALA A 215 -1.52 2.63 -7.10
CA ALA A 215 -1.31 3.88 -7.83
C ALA A 215 0.11 3.98 -8.42
N GLN A 216 1.12 3.61 -7.62
CA GLN A 216 2.51 3.55 -8.05
C GLN A 216 2.71 2.50 -9.15
N LEU A 217 2.07 1.34 -9.03
CA LEU A 217 2.10 0.30 -10.05
C LEU A 217 1.52 0.78 -11.37
N LEU A 218 0.35 1.44 -11.35
CA LEU A 218 -0.27 1.96 -12.56
C LEU A 218 0.63 2.97 -13.26
N ALA A 219 1.19 3.94 -12.51
CA ALA A 219 2.14 4.90 -13.06
C ALA A 219 3.38 4.23 -13.68
N TYR A 220 3.94 3.23 -13.00
CA TYR A 220 5.10 2.50 -13.49
C TYR A 220 4.80 1.66 -14.73
N VAL A 221 3.67 0.96 -14.77
CA VAL A 221 3.25 0.14 -15.93
C VAL A 221 2.93 1.03 -17.14
N GLN A 222 2.35 2.21 -16.94
CA GLN A 222 2.13 3.19 -18.01
C GLN A 222 3.43 3.68 -18.65
N GLN A 223 4.49 3.83 -17.85
CA GLN A 223 5.82 4.19 -18.31
C GLN A 223 6.52 3.02 -19.01
N LEU A 224 6.50 1.83 -18.39
CA LEU A 224 7.22 0.65 -18.85
C LEU A 224 6.58 0.00 -20.09
N LYS A 225 5.25 0.04 -20.18
CA LYS A 225 4.43 -0.55 -21.25
C LYS A 225 4.76 -2.02 -21.54
N PRO A 226 4.72 -2.92 -20.54
CA PRO A 226 4.96 -4.33 -20.79
C PRO A 226 3.85 -4.94 -21.66
N ALA A 227 4.20 -5.89 -22.51
CA ALA A 227 3.22 -6.58 -23.36
C ALA A 227 2.25 -7.47 -22.55
N GLN A 228 2.71 -8.00 -21.42
CA GLN A 228 1.93 -8.83 -20.51
C GLN A 228 2.19 -8.49 -19.04
N LEU A 229 1.12 -8.43 -18.25
CA LEU A 229 1.19 -8.33 -16.79
C LEU A 229 0.81 -9.66 -16.13
N VAL A 230 1.65 -10.12 -15.22
CA VAL A 230 1.43 -11.34 -14.45
C VAL A 230 1.47 -11.02 -12.96
N ILE A 231 0.40 -11.31 -12.24
CA ILE A 231 0.31 -11.15 -10.78
C ILE A 231 0.70 -12.49 -10.15
N ALA A 232 1.82 -12.50 -9.43
CA ALA A 232 2.30 -13.64 -8.67
C ALA A 232 1.73 -13.56 -7.24
N SER A 233 0.68 -14.33 -6.98
CA SER A 233 -0.02 -14.39 -5.71
C SER A 233 0.56 -15.45 -4.78
N ASP A 234 0.59 -15.15 -3.48
CA ASP A 234 0.77 -16.15 -2.43
C ASP A 234 -0.36 -17.19 -2.50
N HIS A 235 -0.08 -18.41 -2.03
CA HIS A 235 -1.02 -19.51 -1.91
C HIS A 235 -1.77 -19.43 -0.56
N ASP A 236 -2.33 -18.26 -0.26
CA ASP A 236 -3.20 -18.06 0.89
C ASP A 236 -4.40 -17.18 0.53
N LYS A 237 -5.39 -17.14 1.41
CA LYS A 237 -6.64 -16.42 1.17
C LYS A 237 -6.43 -14.90 0.99
N PRO A 238 -5.66 -14.20 1.86
CA PRO A 238 -5.40 -12.77 1.67
C PRO A 238 -4.65 -12.43 0.38
N GLY A 239 -3.63 -13.23 0.02
CA GLY A 239 -2.85 -13.06 -1.20
C GLY A 239 -3.72 -13.21 -2.44
N GLN A 240 -4.52 -14.28 -2.51
CA GLN A 240 -5.43 -14.53 -3.63
C GLN A 240 -6.50 -13.43 -3.76
N GLN A 241 -7.06 -12.97 -2.65
CA GLN A 241 -8.01 -11.85 -2.65
C GLN A 241 -7.34 -10.54 -3.11
N GLY A 242 -6.12 -10.27 -2.65
CA GLY A 242 -5.34 -9.11 -3.08
C GLY A 242 -4.98 -9.15 -4.56
N ALA A 243 -4.63 -10.33 -5.09
CA ALA A 243 -4.35 -10.53 -6.50
C ALA A 243 -5.60 -10.34 -7.37
N ALA A 244 -6.75 -10.87 -6.96
CA ALA A 244 -8.03 -10.65 -7.65
C ALA A 244 -8.44 -9.18 -7.63
N ALA A 245 -8.28 -8.49 -6.49
CA ALA A 245 -8.55 -7.06 -6.38
C ALA A 245 -7.61 -6.24 -7.28
N LEU A 246 -6.33 -6.58 -7.31
CA LEU A 246 -5.35 -5.93 -8.19
C LEU A 246 -5.69 -6.14 -9.67
N ALA A 247 -6.03 -7.37 -10.07
CA ALA A 247 -6.45 -7.70 -11.44
C ALA A 247 -7.65 -6.84 -11.86
N LYS A 248 -8.66 -6.71 -10.99
CA LYS A 248 -9.84 -5.86 -11.24
C LYS A 248 -9.45 -4.37 -11.40
N GLN A 249 -8.55 -3.87 -10.56
CA GLN A 249 -8.06 -2.49 -10.66
C GLN A 249 -7.25 -2.25 -11.93
N LEU A 250 -6.41 -3.19 -12.36
CA LEU A 250 -5.65 -3.08 -13.60
C LEU A 250 -6.56 -3.16 -14.83
N ALA A 251 -7.56 -4.05 -14.81
CA ALA A 251 -8.57 -4.17 -15.85
C ALA A 251 -9.38 -2.87 -16.04
N SER A 252 -9.73 -2.17 -14.95
CA SER A 252 -10.43 -0.87 -15.05
C SER A 252 -9.58 0.24 -15.69
N HIS A 253 -8.28 0.02 -15.87
CA HIS A 253 -7.36 0.91 -16.56
C HIS A 253 -6.92 0.35 -17.93
N GLY A 254 -7.61 -0.68 -18.44
CA GLY A 254 -7.36 -1.25 -19.77
C GLY A 254 -6.24 -2.30 -19.82
N TYR A 255 -5.75 -2.78 -18.67
CA TYR A 255 -4.72 -3.82 -18.64
C TYR A 255 -5.32 -5.21 -18.43
N ALA A 256 -5.04 -6.14 -19.35
CA ALA A 256 -5.26 -7.56 -19.11
C ALA A 256 -4.16 -8.11 -18.19
N THR A 257 -4.55 -8.99 -17.26
CA THR A 257 -3.62 -9.58 -16.29
C THR A 257 -3.80 -11.08 -16.21
N LEU A 258 -2.69 -11.81 -16.09
CA LEU A 258 -2.70 -13.20 -15.70
C LEU A 258 -2.44 -13.31 -14.18
N VAL A 259 -3.17 -14.16 -13.47
CA VAL A 259 -2.90 -14.46 -12.05
C VAL A 259 -2.33 -15.87 -11.91
N VAL A 260 -1.10 -15.95 -11.43
CA VAL A 260 -0.41 -17.20 -11.12
C VAL A 260 -0.20 -17.34 -9.62
N THR A 261 -0.24 -18.57 -9.15
CA THR A 261 0.06 -18.98 -7.78
C THR A 261 1.10 -20.08 -7.86
N PRO A 262 2.04 -20.18 -6.91
CA PRO A 262 2.95 -21.31 -6.88
C PRO A 262 2.14 -22.63 -6.72
N PRO A 263 2.71 -23.79 -7.10
CA PRO A 263 2.07 -25.09 -6.91
C PRO A 263 1.59 -25.29 -5.47
N ALA A 264 0.51 -26.07 -5.29
CA ALA A 264 -0.26 -26.13 -4.03
C ALA A 264 0.55 -26.50 -2.77
N ALA A 265 1.71 -27.15 -2.93
CA ALA A 265 2.60 -27.47 -1.83
C ALA A 265 3.40 -26.27 -1.29
N HIS A 266 3.31 -25.09 -1.92
CA HIS A 266 4.16 -23.94 -1.62
C HIS A 266 3.35 -22.69 -1.34
N LYS A 267 3.68 -22.01 -0.25
CA LYS A 267 2.94 -20.84 0.22
C LYS A 267 3.20 -19.56 -0.60
N ASP A 268 4.39 -19.39 -1.15
CA ASP A 268 4.84 -18.22 -1.89
C ASP A 268 5.88 -18.61 -2.96
N MET A 269 6.21 -17.68 -3.87
CA MET A 269 7.17 -17.95 -4.96
C MET A 269 8.56 -18.26 -4.43
N ARG A 270 8.95 -17.65 -3.31
CA ARG A 270 10.23 -17.95 -2.65
C ARG A 270 10.28 -19.37 -2.08
N ALA A 271 9.19 -19.87 -1.49
CA ALA A 271 9.13 -21.25 -1.00
C ALA A 271 9.22 -22.25 -2.15
N TRP A 272 8.65 -21.91 -3.31
CA TRP A 272 8.76 -22.73 -4.51
C TRP A 272 10.19 -22.74 -5.08
N LEU A 273 10.85 -21.58 -5.16
CA LEU A 273 12.27 -21.50 -5.54
C LEU A 273 13.16 -22.36 -4.63
N ARG A 274 12.94 -22.30 -3.32
CA ARG A 274 13.75 -23.02 -2.32
C ARG A 274 13.74 -24.55 -2.46
N VAL A 275 12.72 -25.11 -3.11
CA VAL A 275 12.64 -26.55 -3.37
C VAL A 275 13.14 -26.93 -4.77
N GLY A 276 13.74 -25.99 -5.50
CA GLY A 276 14.40 -26.24 -6.78
C GLY A 276 13.60 -25.84 -8.02
N ALA A 277 12.59 -24.96 -7.90
CA ALA A 277 11.90 -24.44 -9.08
C ALA A 277 12.87 -23.71 -10.02
N THR A 278 12.60 -23.84 -11.32
CA THR A 278 13.45 -23.30 -12.39
C THR A 278 12.71 -22.26 -13.22
N ALA A 279 13.45 -21.54 -14.07
CA ALA A 279 12.87 -20.62 -15.06
C ALA A 279 11.86 -21.32 -15.98
N ASN A 280 12.11 -22.59 -16.35
CA ASN A 280 11.18 -23.37 -17.17
C ASN A 280 9.89 -23.67 -16.43
N ASP A 281 9.97 -23.98 -15.13
CA ASP A 281 8.76 -24.23 -14.32
C ASP A 281 7.89 -22.98 -14.24
N LEU A 282 8.50 -21.80 -14.07
CA LEU A 282 7.78 -20.53 -14.09
C LEU A 282 7.17 -20.23 -15.47
N ALA A 283 7.90 -20.46 -16.55
CA ALA A 283 7.39 -20.28 -17.91
C ALA A 283 6.19 -21.21 -18.20
N ASN A 284 6.26 -22.46 -17.74
CA ASN A 284 5.16 -23.42 -17.83
C ASN A 284 3.93 -22.95 -17.02
N LEU A 285 4.15 -22.44 -15.80
CA LEU A 285 3.08 -21.92 -14.95
C LEU A 285 2.34 -20.73 -15.61
N ILE A 286 3.08 -19.85 -16.29
CA ILE A 286 2.51 -18.71 -17.03
C ILE A 286 1.75 -19.19 -18.27
N SER A 287 2.33 -20.13 -19.02
CA SER A 287 1.75 -20.63 -20.28
C SER A 287 0.52 -21.50 -20.07
N ALA A 288 0.41 -22.19 -18.93
CA ALA A 288 -0.71 -23.11 -18.63
C ALA A 288 -2.03 -22.39 -18.32
N LYS A 289 -2.04 -21.06 -18.15
CA LYS A 289 -3.24 -20.32 -17.79
C LYS A 289 -3.71 -19.40 -18.93
N PRO A 290 -4.99 -19.44 -19.32
CA PRO A 290 -5.52 -18.49 -20.28
C PRO A 290 -5.51 -17.07 -19.68
N SER A 291 -5.12 -16.09 -20.48
CA SER A 291 -5.17 -14.67 -20.11
C SER A 291 -6.63 -14.22 -19.90
N HIS A 292 -6.95 -13.70 -18.72
CA HIS A 292 -8.26 -13.10 -18.45
C HIS A 292 -8.28 -11.65 -18.91
N SER A 293 -8.93 -11.38 -20.04
CA SER A 293 -9.39 -10.02 -20.40
C SER A 293 -10.83 -9.85 -19.90
N VAL A 294 -11.08 -8.89 -19.02
CA VAL A 294 -12.45 -8.44 -18.76
C VAL A 294 -12.83 -7.52 -19.93
N ALA A 295 -13.76 -7.96 -20.77
CA ALA A 295 -14.36 -7.09 -21.76
C ALA A 295 -15.03 -5.91 -21.02
N VAL A 296 -14.56 -4.69 -21.27
CA VAL A 296 -15.30 -3.49 -20.89
C VAL A 296 -16.45 -3.40 -21.88
N GLU A 297 -17.65 -3.81 -21.47
CA GLU A 297 -18.85 -3.44 -22.21
C GLU A 297 -18.96 -1.91 -22.15
N LEU A 298 -18.56 -1.26 -23.24
CA LEU A 298 -18.94 0.12 -23.52
C LEU A 298 -20.45 0.10 -23.78
N GLY A 299 -21.23 0.32 -22.72
CA GLY A 299 -22.66 0.59 -22.83
C GLY A 299 -22.86 1.89 -23.61
N GLY A 300 -22.94 1.77 -24.93
CA GLY A 300 -23.35 2.84 -25.81
C GLY A 300 -24.82 3.14 -25.58
N ALA A 301 -25.09 4.32 -25.03
CA ALA A 301 -26.41 4.92 -25.13
C ALA A 301 -26.57 5.46 -26.56
N ALA A 302 -27.52 4.90 -27.30
CA ALA A 302 -28.18 5.51 -28.44
C ALA A 302 -29.68 5.54 -28.14
#